data_AF-A0A936WEU2-F1
#
_entry.id   AF-A0A936WEU2-F1
#
_cell.length_a   1.000
_cell.length_b   1.000
_cell.length_c   1.000
_cell.angle_alpha   90.00
_cell.angle_beta   90.00
_cell.angle_gamma   90.00
#
_symmetry.space_group_name_H-M   'P 1'
#
loop_
_entity.id
_entity.type
_entity.pdbx_description
1 polymer ?
#
loop_
_entity_poly.entity_id
_entity_poly.type
_entity_poly.pdbx_seq_one_letter_code
_entity_poly.pdbx_strand_id
1 'polypeptide(L)'
;MDHGIEASQIPRLLPQVKFGDLQSSEKLLAAPTPSRLDQTAQLFGICISWLEGANDRIYECRSCYKQPTAFFGHLATLNCNRIHLDDWYVQTLVTSKVLEGNNSSERPPVVAIVEKTVEFEDQYCYRYHVYGDGWDWGYWPTRI
;
A
#
# COMPACT_ATOMS: atom_id res chain seq x y z
N MET A 1 3.05 1.58 -18.90
CA MET A 1 2.14 1.84 -17.76
C MET A 1 2.56 3.17 -17.21
N ASP A 2 1.73 4.18 -17.42
CA ASP A 2 1.97 5.51 -16.90
C ASP A 2 1.29 5.58 -15.53
N HIS A 3 2.05 5.89 -14.47
CA HIS A 3 1.50 5.99 -13.12
C HIS A 3 0.80 7.34 -12.87
N GLY A 4 0.70 8.18 -13.91
CA GLY A 4 -0.02 9.46 -13.85
C GLY A 4 0.70 10.55 -13.07
N ILE A 5 1.97 10.32 -12.71
CA ILE A 5 2.80 11.29 -11.98
C ILE A 5 3.92 11.72 -12.90
N GLU A 6 3.98 13.00 -13.22
CA GLU A 6 5.08 13.55 -14.01
C GLU A 6 6.37 13.55 -13.19
N ALA A 7 7.53 13.33 -13.83
CA ALA A 7 8.81 13.33 -13.13
C ALA A 7 9.08 14.66 -12.39
N SER A 8 8.52 15.76 -12.89
CA SER A 8 8.58 17.08 -12.26
C SER A 8 7.80 17.16 -10.94
N GLN A 9 6.84 16.27 -10.70
CA GLN A 9 6.01 16.22 -9.49
C GLN A 9 6.62 15.35 -8.38
N ILE A 10 7.52 14.40 -8.71
CA ILE A 10 8.16 13.50 -7.75
C ILE A 10 8.85 14.23 -6.58
N PRO A 11 9.57 15.36 -6.78
CA PRO A 11 10.16 16.09 -5.66
C PRO A 11 9.14 16.66 -4.67
N ARG A 12 7.85 16.80 -5.03
CA ARG A 12 6.81 17.19 -4.06
C ARG A 12 6.48 16.04 -3.10
N LEU A 13 6.57 14.80 -3.57
CA LEU A 13 6.32 13.58 -2.80
C LEU A 13 7.54 13.16 -1.99
N LEU A 14 8.71 13.28 -2.61
CA LEU A 14 10.01 12.94 -2.04
C LEU A 14 10.94 14.16 -2.17
N PRO A 15 10.82 15.19 -1.31
CA PRO A 15 11.64 16.42 -1.36
C PRO A 15 13.15 16.19 -1.41
N GLN A 16 13.58 15.05 -0.90
CA GLN A 16 14.94 14.56 -0.92
C GLN A 16 15.40 14.14 -2.31
N VAL A 17 14.52 13.74 -3.23
CA VAL A 17 14.83 13.40 -4.63
C VAL A 17 14.80 14.68 -5.48
N LYS A 18 15.94 15.03 -6.07
CA LYS A 18 16.05 16.25 -6.88
C LYS A 18 15.70 15.94 -8.33
N PHE A 19 15.29 16.95 -9.09
CA PHE A 19 15.06 16.81 -10.54
C PHE A 19 16.29 16.26 -11.29
N GLY A 20 17.50 16.62 -10.84
CA GLY A 20 18.74 16.08 -11.38
C GLY A 20 18.89 14.56 -11.20
N ASP A 21 18.31 13.99 -10.14
CA ASP A 21 18.32 12.56 -9.86
C ASP A 21 17.35 11.80 -10.80
N LEU A 22 16.36 12.50 -11.37
CA LEU A 22 15.29 11.93 -12.21
C LEU A 22 15.58 11.99 -13.71
N GLN A 23 16.75 12.51 -14.11
CA GLN A 23 17.10 12.69 -15.52
C GLN A 23 17.43 11.39 -16.25
N SER A 24 17.84 10.34 -15.53
CA SER A 24 18.06 9.01 -16.09
C SER A 24 17.92 7.93 -15.02
N SER A 25 17.66 6.70 -15.44
CA SER A 25 17.63 5.56 -14.53
C SER A 25 18.96 5.36 -13.79
N GLU A 26 20.11 5.61 -14.44
CA GLU A 26 21.41 5.48 -13.75
C GLU A 26 21.57 6.51 -12.63
N LYS A 27 21.14 7.76 -12.85
CA LYS A 27 21.20 8.80 -11.82
C LYS A 27 20.27 8.51 -10.65
N LEU A 28 19.07 7.99 -10.94
CA LEU A 28 18.11 7.59 -9.92
C LEU A 28 18.65 6.41 -9.08
N LEU A 29 19.28 5.44 -9.72
CA LEU A 29 19.90 4.28 -9.05
C LEU A 29 21.17 4.64 -8.28
N ALA A 30 21.87 5.71 -8.66
CA ALA A 30 23.00 6.25 -7.91
C ALA A 30 22.57 7.15 -6.72
N ALA A 31 21.30 7.52 -6.67
CA ALA A 31 20.71 8.42 -5.69
C ALA A 31 20.18 7.78 -4.36
N PRO A 32 19.95 6.47 -4.18
CA PRO A 32 19.30 5.98 -2.97
C PRO A 32 20.26 6.07 -1.77
N THR A 33 19.85 6.85 -0.77
CA THR A 33 20.43 6.83 0.58
C THR A 33 19.46 6.10 1.50
N PRO A 34 19.92 5.52 2.62
CA PRO A 34 19.03 4.85 3.59
C PRO A 34 17.82 5.72 3.97
N SER A 35 18.06 7.00 4.24
CA SER A 35 17.00 7.97 4.55
C SER A 35 15.97 8.17 3.42
N ARG A 36 16.40 8.13 2.15
CA ARG A 36 15.50 8.25 0.98
C ARG A 36 14.63 7.00 0.86
N LEU A 37 15.20 5.82 1.11
CA LEU A 37 14.49 4.55 1.07
C LEU A 37 13.48 4.43 2.21
N ASP A 38 13.86 4.78 3.43
CA ASP A 38 12.97 4.80 4.61
C ASP A 38 11.75 5.70 4.37
N GLN A 39 11.98 6.93 3.89
CA GLN A 39 10.91 7.88 3.62
C GLN A 39 10.00 7.40 2.48
N THR A 40 10.56 6.78 1.45
CA THR A 40 9.78 6.21 0.33
C THR A 40 8.94 5.04 0.82
N ALA A 41 9.54 4.13 1.59
CA ALA A 41 8.86 2.99 2.21
C ALA A 41 7.70 3.46 3.10
N GLN A 42 7.94 4.47 3.93
CA GLN A 42 6.93 5.07 4.79
C GLN A 42 5.82 5.75 3.99
N LEU A 43 6.15 6.51 2.94
CA LEU A 43 5.17 7.22 2.12
C LEU A 43 4.15 6.25 1.53
N PHE A 44 4.62 5.15 0.92
CA PHE A 44 3.77 4.16 0.24
C PHE A 44 3.31 2.99 1.12
N GLY A 45 3.82 2.87 2.35
CA GLY A 45 3.52 1.77 3.27
C GLY A 45 4.07 0.41 2.80
N ILE A 46 5.21 0.42 2.13
CA ILE A 46 5.85 -0.76 1.55
C ILE A 46 7.07 -1.19 2.38
N CYS A 47 7.49 -2.44 2.22
CA CYS A 47 8.68 -2.97 2.87
C CYS A 47 9.94 -2.33 2.28
N ILE A 48 10.81 -1.77 3.13
CA ILE A 48 12.10 -1.23 2.69
C ILE A 48 12.97 -2.28 2.02
N SER A 49 12.92 -3.51 2.52
CA SER A 49 13.66 -4.65 1.97
C SER A 49 13.24 -5.02 0.54
N TRP A 50 12.00 -4.68 0.13
CA TRP A 50 11.60 -4.78 -1.28
C TRP A 50 12.21 -3.66 -2.12
N LEU A 51 12.24 -2.42 -1.61
CA LEU A 51 12.90 -1.29 -2.28
C LEU A 51 14.41 -1.53 -2.47
N GLU A 52 15.04 -2.21 -1.51
CA GLU A 52 16.46 -2.60 -1.57
C GLU A 52 16.72 -3.83 -2.45
N GLY A 53 15.67 -4.49 -2.95
CA GLY A 53 15.79 -5.72 -3.73
C GLY A 53 16.24 -6.94 -2.92
N ALA A 54 16.12 -6.89 -1.58
CA ALA A 54 16.46 -7.99 -0.68
C ALA A 54 15.34 -9.04 -0.59
N ASN A 55 14.10 -8.68 -0.92
CA ASN A 55 12.98 -9.62 -1.01
C ASN A 55 11.93 -9.19 -2.05
N ASP A 56 11.02 -10.11 -2.38
CA ASP A 56 9.92 -9.88 -3.32
C ASP A 56 8.63 -9.40 -2.62
N ARG A 57 8.68 -9.10 -1.31
CA ARG A 57 7.49 -8.77 -0.51
C ARG A 57 7.29 -7.27 -0.47
N ILE A 58 6.38 -6.78 -1.31
CA ILE A 58 6.05 -5.34 -1.39
C ILE A 58 5.43 -4.82 -0.09
N TYR A 59 4.51 -5.57 0.52
CA TYR A 59 3.75 -5.13 1.69
C TYR A 59 3.92 -6.06 2.89
N GLU A 60 3.98 -5.46 4.08
CA GLU A 60 3.83 -6.19 5.32
C GLU A 60 2.35 -6.50 5.55
N CYS A 61 1.95 -7.73 5.19
CA CYS A 61 0.63 -8.25 5.48
C CYS A 61 0.45 -8.50 6.98
N ARG A 62 -0.63 -7.95 7.54
CA ARG A 62 -1.06 -8.20 8.91
C ARG A 62 -2.06 -9.35 8.95
N SER A 63 -2.17 -9.99 10.10
CA SER A 63 -3.22 -10.97 10.37
C SER A 63 -3.96 -10.56 11.65
N CYS A 64 -5.28 -10.54 11.57
CA CYS A 64 -6.17 -10.22 12.68
C CYS A 64 -7.38 -11.16 12.75
N TYR A 65 -7.37 -12.25 11.98
CA TYR A 65 -8.44 -13.25 12.00
C TYR A 65 -8.70 -13.76 13.43
N LYS A 66 -9.96 -13.65 13.86
CA LYS A 66 -10.43 -13.96 15.23
C LYS A 66 -9.73 -13.17 16.34
N GLN A 67 -9.06 -12.06 16.00
CA GLN A 67 -8.34 -11.19 16.94
C GLN A 67 -8.77 -9.73 16.76
N PRO A 68 -10.03 -9.38 17.07
CA PRO A 68 -10.54 -8.02 16.90
C PRO A 68 -9.73 -6.98 17.70
N THR A 69 -9.20 -7.36 18.86
CA THR A 69 -8.34 -6.48 19.67
C THR A 69 -7.04 -6.12 18.97
N ALA A 70 -6.43 -7.06 18.22
CA ALA A 70 -5.24 -6.79 17.41
C ALA A 70 -5.55 -5.84 16.25
N PHE A 71 -6.72 -6.02 15.62
CA PHE A 71 -7.20 -5.11 14.57
C PHE A 71 -7.40 -3.68 15.09
N PHE A 72 -8.14 -3.50 16.19
CA PHE A 72 -8.35 -2.18 16.79
C PHE A 72 -7.05 -1.57 17.34
N GLY A 73 -6.15 -2.39 17.89
CA GLY A 73 -4.81 -1.95 18.29
C GLY A 73 -4.04 -1.37 17.11
N HIS A 74 -4.07 -2.04 15.96
CA HIS A 74 -3.45 -1.52 14.75
C HIS A 74 -4.12 -0.24 14.24
N LEU A 75 -5.45 -0.18 14.18
CA LEU A 75 -6.18 1.06 13.83
C LEU A 75 -5.77 2.25 14.72
N ALA A 76 -5.57 2.02 16.02
CA ALA A 76 -5.10 3.06 16.93
C ALA A 76 -3.69 3.56 16.57
N THR A 77 -2.80 2.69 16.06
CA THR A 77 -1.46 3.10 15.59
C THR A 77 -1.47 3.92 14.30
N LEU A 78 -2.51 3.75 13.47
CA LEU A 78 -2.69 4.51 12.22
C LEU A 78 -3.17 5.94 12.48
N ASN A 79 -3.44 6.30 13.73
CA ASN A 79 -3.82 7.65 14.14
C ASN A 79 -5.08 8.17 13.42
N CYS A 80 -6.01 7.26 13.08
CA CYS A 80 -7.29 7.57 12.43
C CYS A 80 -8.12 8.65 13.16
N ASN A 81 -7.81 8.92 14.43
CA ASN A 81 -8.47 9.92 15.27
C ASN A 81 -8.07 11.38 14.97
N ARG A 82 -7.08 11.62 14.09
CA ARG A 82 -6.57 12.96 13.75
C ARG A 82 -6.83 13.38 12.30
N ILE A 83 -7.61 12.60 11.55
CA ILE A 83 -7.68 12.69 10.09
C ILE A 83 -9.16 12.77 9.66
N HIS A 84 -9.41 13.39 8.51
CA HIS A 84 -10.75 13.39 7.91
C HIS A 84 -11.13 11.95 7.54
N LEU A 85 -12.33 11.51 7.94
CA LEU A 85 -12.80 10.14 7.68
C LEU A 85 -12.84 9.83 6.17
N ASP A 86 -12.98 10.84 5.32
CA ASP A 86 -13.03 10.71 3.85
C ASP A 86 -11.68 10.35 3.22
N ASP A 87 -10.59 10.41 3.98
CA ASP A 87 -9.24 10.01 3.54
C ASP A 87 -9.00 8.51 3.67
N TRP A 88 -9.92 7.79 4.33
CA TRP A 88 -9.76 6.39 4.66
C TRP A 88 -10.93 5.57 4.13
N TYR A 89 -10.62 4.44 3.51
CA TYR A 89 -11.64 3.47 3.09
C TYR A 89 -11.11 2.04 3.13
N VAL A 90 -12.04 1.09 3.19
CA VAL A 90 -11.72 -0.34 3.08
C VAL A 90 -11.87 -0.75 1.63
N GLN A 91 -10.88 -1.45 1.10
CA GLN A 91 -10.90 -1.99 -0.25
C GLN A 91 -10.60 -3.49 -0.22
N THR A 92 -11.38 -4.25 -1.00
CA THR A 92 -11.10 -5.66 -1.27
C THR A 92 -10.42 -5.78 -2.62
N LEU A 93 -9.24 -6.38 -2.63
CA LEU A 93 -8.44 -6.69 -3.81
C LEU A 93 -8.70 -8.13 -4.23
N VAL A 94 -9.03 -8.31 -5.50
CA VAL A 94 -9.43 -9.59 -6.08
C VAL A 94 -8.67 -9.82 -7.38
N THR A 95 -8.35 -11.08 -7.66
CA THR A 95 -7.61 -11.46 -8.89
C THR A 95 -8.53 -11.68 -10.09
N SER A 96 -9.85 -11.73 -9.85
CA SER A 96 -10.90 -11.93 -10.84
C SER A 96 -11.98 -10.85 -10.70
N LYS A 97 -12.62 -10.47 -11.81
CA LYS A 97 -13.78 -9.57 -11.79
C LYS A 97 -15.03 -10.22 -11.18
N VAL A 98 -15.07 -11.54 -11.12
CA VAL A 98 -16.17 -12.33 -10.56
C VAL A 98 -15.59 -13.18 -9.44
N LEU A 99 -16.20 -13.11 -8.26
CA LEU A 99 -15.84 -13.93 -7.12
C LEU A 99 -16.73 -15.17 -7.09
N GLU A 100 -16.25 -16.29 -7.62
CA GLU A 100 -16.99 -17.54 -7.64
C GLU A 100 -16.60 -18.42 -6.45
N GLY A 101 -17.54 -18.67 -5.55
CA GLY A 101 -17.28 -19.36 -4.29
C GLY A 101 -16.82 -20.82 -4.40
N ASN A 102 -16.81 -21.42 -5.59
CA ASN A 102 -16.43 -22.82 -5.79
C ASN A 102 -15.19 -22.99 -6.68
N ASN A 103 -14.54 -21.90 -7.08
CA ASN A 103 -13.45 -21.97 -8.04
C ASN A 103 -12.11 -22.09 -7.31
N SER A 104 -11.55 -23.31 -7.25
CA SER A 104 -10.29 -23.60 -6.55
C SER A 104 -9.06 -22.91 -7.16
N SER A 105 -9.19 -22.28 -8.32
CA SER A 105 -8.13 -21.48 -8.95
C SER A 105 -8.12 -20.01 -8.55
N GLU A 106 -9.16 -19.51 -7.87
CA GLU A 106 -9.21 -18.12 -7.42
C GLU A 106 -8.33 -17.92 -6.19
N ARG A 107 -7.48 -16.89 -6.22
CA ARG A 107 -6.73 -16.51 -5.02
C ARG A 107 -7.68 -15.87 -4.01
N PRO A 108 -7.54 -16.15 -2.71
CA PRO A 108 -8.28 -15.49 -1.64
C PRO A 108 -8.30 -13.98 -1.84
N PRO A 109 -9.48 -13.31 -1.75
CA PRO A 109 -9.54 -11.87 -1.64
C PRO A 109 -8.65 -11.37 -0.52
N VAL A 110 -8.05 -10.20 -0.75
CA VAL A 110 -7.23 -9.52 0.23
C VAL A 110 -7.93 -8.23 0.61
N VAL A 111 -8.04 -7.96 1.89
CA VAL A 111 -8.60 -6.68 2.35
C VAL A 111 -7.47 -5.76 2.73
N ALA A 112 -7.59 -4.52 2.31
CA ALA A 112 -6.70 -3.44 2.68
C ALA A 112 -7.51 -2.29 3.27
N ILE A 113 -6.93 -1.64 4.27
CA ILE A 113 -7.32 -0.27 4.60
C ILE A 113 -6.46 0.64 3.72
N VAL A 114 -7.11 1.55 3.01
CA VAL A 114 -6.48 2.48 2.10
C VAL A 114 -6.53 3.88 2.69
N GLU A 115 -5.37 4.51 2.78
CA GLU A 115 -5.17 5.89 3.23
C GLU A 115 -4.84 6.76 2.01
N LYS A 116 -5.56 7.86 1.81
CA LYS A 116 -5.15 8.95 0.94
C LYS A 116 -4.06 9.75 1.65
N THR A 117 -2.85 9.74 1.12
CA THR A 117 -1.69 10.33 1.79
C THR A 117 -1.37 11.73 1.30
N VAL A 118 -1.24 11.91 -0.01
CA VAL A 118 -0.85 13.18 -0.64
C VAL A 118 -1.71 13.43 -1.85
N GLU A 119 -2.32 14.61 -1.91
CA GLU A 119 -3.05 15.10 -3.07
C GLU A 119 -2.09 15.74 -4.07
N PHE A 120 -2.32 15.48 -5.36
CA PHE A 120 -1.59 16.09 -6.46
C PHE A 120 -2.58 16.44 -7.57
N GLU A 121 -2.82 17.74 -7.73
CA GLU A 121 -3.84 18.28 -8.63
C GLU A 121 -5.21 17.65 -8.33
N ASP A 122 -5.65 16.67 -9.12
CA ASP A 122 -6.92 15.94 -8.95
C ASP A 122 -6.73 14.43 -8.67
N GLN A 123 -5.55 14.02 -8.19
CA GLN A 123 -5.21 12.64 -7.89
C GLN A 123 -4.61 12.49 -6.49
N TYR A 124 -4.63 11.27 -5.94
CA TYR A 124 -4.10 10.98 -4.61
C TYR A 124 -3.07 9.86 -4.64
N CYS A 125 -2.06 9.99 -3.78
CA CYS A 125 -1.19 8.90 -3.43
C CYS A 125 -1.93 8.06 -2.40
N TYR A 126 -1.83 6.74 -2.55
CA TYR A 126 -2.49 5.81 -1.65
C TYR A 126 -1.46 4.99 -0.90
N ARG A 127 -1.68 4.84 0.41
CA ARG A 127 -0.96 3.89 1.25
C ARG A 127 -1.89 2.74 1.61
N TYR A 128 -1.39 1.53 1.47
CA TYR A 128 -2.17 0.31 1.68
C TYR A 128 -1.71 -0.39 2.96
N HIS A 129 -2.65 -0.65 3.85
CA HIS A 129 -2.46 -1.48 5.03
C HIS A 129 -3.13 -2.83 4.79
N VAL A 130 -2.33 -3.80 4.37
CA VAL A 130 -2.82 -5.08 3.85
C VAL A 130 -3.06 -6.09 4.97
N TYR A 131 -4.22 -6.74 4.95
CA TYR A 131 -4.58 -7.85 5.84
C TYR A 131 -4.58 -9.16 5.06
N GLY A 132 -3.56 -9.99 5.33
CA GLY A 132 -3.32 -11.27 4.67
C GLY A 132 -3.94 -12.45 5.41
N ASP A 133 -5.14 -12.28 5.97
CA ASP A 133 -5.81 -13.29 6.79
C ASP A 133 -6.29 -14.54 6.01
N GLY A 134 -6.01 -14.61 4.70
CA GLY A 134 -6.40 -15.75 3.86
C GLY A 134 -7.91 -15.85 3.73
N TRP A 135 -8.55 -14.75 3.28
CA TRP A 135 -9.99 -14.65 3.20
C TRP A 135 -10.56 -15.66 2.19
N ASP A 136 -11.11 -16.76 2.68
CA ASP A 136 -11.72 -17.78 1.81
C ASP A 136 -13.15 -17.37 1.45
N TRP A 137 -13.34 -16.87 0.23
CA TRP A 137 -14.66 -16.49 -0.30
C TRP A 137 -15.60 -17.69 -0.50
N GLY A 138 -15.05 -18.91 -0.64
CA GLY A 138 -15.83 -20.14 -0.74
C GLY A 138 -16.50 -20.53 0.57
N TYR A 139 -15.89 -20.15 1.70
CA TYR A 139 -16.45 -20.40 3.02
C TYR A 139 -17.58 -19.43 3.35
N TRP A 140 -18.84 -19.85 3.17
CA TRP A 140 -20.03 -18.98 3.29
C TRP A 140 -20.07 -18.02 4.51
N PRO A 141 -19.56 -18.33 5.73
CA PRO A 141 -19.57 -17.40 6.86
C PRO A 141 -18.64 -16.20 6.71
N THR A 142 -17.77 -16.16 5.70
CA THR A 142 -16.88 -15.02 5.44
C THR A 142 -17.50 -13.98 4.50
N ARG A 143 -18.70 -14.25 3.96
CA ARG A 143 -19.45 -13.37 3.04
C ARG A 143 -20.37 -12.36 3.75
N ILE A 144 -20.26 -12.26 5.08
CA ILE A 144 -21.16 -11.49 5.95
C ILE A 144 -20.68 -10.05 6.06
#